data_AF-A0AAP2YWC9-F1
#
_entry.id   AF-A0AAP2YWC9-F1
#
_cell.length_a   1.000
_cell.length_b   1.000
_cell.length_c   1.000
_cell.angle_alpha   90.00
_cell.angle_beta   90.00
_cell.angle_gamma   90.00
#
_symmetry.space_group_name_H-M   'P 1'
#
loop_
_entity.id
_entity.type
_entity.pdbx_description
1 polymer ?
#
loop_
_entity_poly.entity_id
_entity_poly.type
_entity_poly.pdbx_seq_one_letter_code
_entity_poly.pdbx_strand_id
1 'polypeptide(L)'
;MRRRQVLASGTALLSVVIAGCSDSSVVLEMDAATADDIADEMSTTPESDSEEYTIVSSARENGSATRRERFELFRRTDTVRLEDSFYDVTETELESNEVTVYDLLVESLPVDSATELDEIEYSDLPEMDRQRLDQIASADDQSDGGGFEIVVGYGTAEEVGDGSVFVPERQYSIVVHEGDRYLVSVHPKSITENEYRYEVTEVASTVDAFADRIRERYLFELTVPSDAERSVVEEAIADGYVEDDDLFQSVVDRIRERDGLSVADFRGTWLLEYEGVEYLAYAEWIRDRTTS
;
A
#
# COMPACT_ATOMS: atom_id res chain seq x y z
N MET A 1 4.82 -45.85 54.56
CA MET A 1 6.13 -45.99 53.87
C MET A 1 5.83 -46.34 52.41
N ARG A 2 6.06 -45.44 51.43
CA ARG A 2 7.16 -45.51 50.42
C ARG A 2 7.36 -46.94 49.87
N ARG A 3 7.34 -47.25 48.56
CA ARG A 3 7.78 -46.53 47.34
C ARG A 3 7.39 -47.37 46.09
N ARG A 4 6.99 -46.68 45.00
CA ARG A 4 7.40 -46.78 43.55
C ARG A 4 7.66 -48.19 42.96
N GLN A 5 7.20 -48.57 41.75
CA GLN A 5 7.56 -47.97 40.45
C GLN A 5 6.61 -48.38 39.30
N VAL A 6 6.23 -47.37 38.51
CA VAL A 6 6.24 -47.28 37.03
C VAL A 6 5.39 -48.25 36.20
N LEU A 7 4.33 -47.71 35.60
CA LEU A 7 3.79 -48.14 34.31
C LEU A 7 3.58 -46.89 33.45
N ALA A 8 4.32 -46.88 32.34
CA ALA A 8 4.27 -45.87 31.30
C ALA A 8 2.93 -45.93 30.57
N SER A 9 2.33 -44.79 30.31
CA SER A 9 1.26 -44.64 29.33
C SER A 9 1.60 -43.41 28.51
N GLY A 10 2.07 -43.69 27.29
CA GLY A 10 2.46 -42.67 26.32
C GLY A 10 1.22 -42.01 25.74
N THR A 11 1.10 -40.71 25.94
CA THR A 11 0.15 -39.86 25.23
C THR A 11 0.76 -39.57 23.86
N ALA A 12 0.29 -40.26 22.82
CA ALA A 12 0.56 -39.86 21.45
C ALA A 12 -0.27 -38.61 21.17
N LEU A 13 0.38 -37.44 21.22
CA LEU A 13 -0.15 -36.21 20.66
C LEU A 13 -0.16 -36.40 19.13
N LEU A 14 -1.35 -36.63 18.57
CA LEU A 14 -1.58 -36.47 17.14
C LEU A 14 -1.47 -34.98 16.84
N SER A 15 -0.31 -34.57 16.35
CA SER A 15 -0.11 -33.28 15.70
C SER A 15 -1.02 -33.26 14.46
N VAL A 16 -2.10 -32.48 14.52
CA VAL A 16 -2.85 -32.09 13.32
C VAL A 16 -1.90 -31.20 12.51
N VAL A 17 -1.48 -31.72 11.36
CA VAL A 17 -0.69 -30.97 10.40
C VAL A 17 -1.67 -30.04 9.67
N ILE A 18 -1.83 -28.82 10.15
CA ILE A 18 -2.47 -27.74 9.39
C ILE A 18 -1.43 -27.28 8.37
N ALA A 19 -1.33 -28.01 7.27
CA ALA A 19 -0.63 -27.59 6.07
C ALA A 19 -1.60 -27.77 4.90
N GLY A 20 -2.61 -26.92 4.89
CA GLY A 20 -3.43 -26.65 3.72
C GLY A 20 -3.47 -25.14 3.59
N CYS A 21 -2.57 -24.56 2.81
CA CYS A 21 -2.84 -23.25 2.21
C CYS A 21 -4.03 -23.49 1.28
N SER A 22 -5.24 -23.27 1.77
CA SER A 22 -6.42 -23.25 0.92
C SER A 22 -6.35 -21.96 0.10
N ASP A 23 -6.12 -22.14 -1.20
CA ASP A 23 -6.24 -21.14 -2.26
C ASP A 23 -7.73 -20.76 -2.38
N SER A 24 -8.27 -20.19 -1.30
CA SER A 24 -9.69 -19.94 -1.14
C SER A 24 -10.00 -18.62 -1.84
N SER A 25 -10.81 -18.67 -2.89
CA SER A 25 -11.21 -17.48 -3.65
C SER A 25 -12.28 -16.64 -2.96
N VAL A 26 -12.67 -17.03 -1.75
CA VAL A 26 -13.67 -16.36 -0.92
C VAL A 26 -13.24 -16.41 0.55
N VAL A 27 -13.63 -15.38 1.30
CA VAL A 27 -13.37 -15.27 2.75
C VAL A 27 -14.52 -14.47 3.38
N LEU A 28 -14.96 -14.86 4.57
CA LEU A 28 -15.71 -14.04 5.51
C LEU A 28 -15.03 -14.12 6.87
N GLU A 29 -14.55 -12.99 7.37
CA GLU A 29 -13.89 -12.85 8.67
C GLU A 29 -14.63 -11.78 9.47
N MET A 30 -14.84 -12.04 10.76
CA MET A 30 -15.59 -11.15 11.64
C MET A 30 -14.84 -10.93 12.95
N ASP A 31 -14.13 -9.80 13.03
CA ASP A 31 -13.38 -9.42 14.21
C ASP A 31 -14.22 -8.52 15.11
N ALA A 32 -14.25 -8.81 16.42
CA ALA A 32 -14.94 -7.96 17.38
C ALA A 32 -14.35 -6.54 17.33
N ALA A 33 -15.21 -5.55 17.14
CA ALA A 33 -14.79 -4.18 16.87
C ALA A 33 -14.72 -3.34 18.15
N THR A 34 -13.56 -2.74 18.40
CA THR A 34 -13.42 -1.64 19.36
C THR A 34 -13.57 -0.28 18.67
N ALA A 35 -13.65 0.80 19.45
CA ALA A 35 -13.66 2.16 18.89
C ALA A 35 -12.38 2.48 18.11
N ASP A 36 -11.21 1.99 18.56
CA ASP A 36 -9.95 2.15 17.83
C ASP A 36 -9.97 1.36 16.51
N ASP A 37 -10.47 0.12 16.49
CA ASP A 37 -10.53 -0.68 15.26
C ASP A 37 -11.43 0.01 14.20
N ILE A 38 -12.58 0.54 14.62
CA ILE A 38 -13.48 1.29 13.73
C ILE A 38 -12.80 2.58 13.21
N ALA A 39 -12.07 3.28 14.09
CA ALA A 39 -11.39 4.50 13.71
C ALA A 39 -10.23 4.25 12.75
N ASP A 40 -9.47 3.18 12.96
CA ASP A 40 -8.33 2.79 12.12
C ASP A 40 -8.79 2.32 10.74
N GLU A 41 -9.94 1.62 10.64
CA GLU A 41 -10.51 1.23 9.34
C GLU A 41 -10.95 2.45 8.51
N MET A 42 -11.43 3.50 9.16
CA MET A 42 -12.01 4.68 8.50
C MET A 42 -11.08 5.90 8.43
N SER A 43 -9.82 5.78 8.84
CA SER A 43 -8.86 6.88 8.80
C SER A 43 -7.46 6.44 8.37
N THR A 44 -6.61 7.38 7.97
CA THR A 44 -5.18 7.14 7.79
C THR A 44 -4.40 7.80 8.91
N THR A 45 -3.50 7.03 9.53
CA THR A 45 -2.52 7.54 10.49
C THR A 45 -1.16 7.66 9.79
N PRO A 46 -0.78 8.86 9.32
CA PRO A 46 0.50 9.05 8.64
C PRO A 46 1.67 8.93 9.62
N GLU A 47 2.79 8.40 9.15
CA GLU A 47 4.02 8.32 9.93
C GLU A 47 4.57 9.73 10.20
N SER A 48 5.19 9.93 11.37
CA SER A 48 5.58 11.28 11.83
C SER A 48 6.62 11.98 10.95
N ASP A 49 7.40 11.23 10.19
CA ASP A 49 8.40 11.70 9.24
C ASP A 49 7.90 11.69 7.78
N SER A 50 6.62 11.33 7.57
CA SER A 50 6.00 11.33 6.26
C SER A 50 5.62 12.75 5.81
N GLU A 51 5.49 12.92 4.49
CA GLU A 51 5.05 14.18 3.91
C GLU A 51 3.59 14.47 4.27
N GLU A 52 2.73 13.44 4.30
CA GLU A 52 1.33 13.53 4.71
C GLU A 52 1.21 14.13 6.12
N TYR A 53 1.99 13.62 7.09
CA TYR A 53 1.99 14.16 8.45
C TYR A 53 2.41 15.64 8.47
N THR A 54 3.45 15.98 7.71
CA THR A 54 3.98 17.35 7.63
C THR A 54 2.95 18.32 7.05
N ILE A 55 2.27 17.94 5.97
CA ILE A 55 1.25 18.77 5.31
C ILE A 55 0.02 18.95 6.18
N VAL A 56 -0.52 17.87 6.76
CA VAL A 56 -1.73 17.95 7.62
C VAL A 56 -1.44 18.74 8.90
N SER A 57 -0.29 18.50 9.53
CA SER A 57 0.13 19.26 10.72
C SER A 57 0.31 20.75 10.40
N SER A 58 0.96 21.07 9.28
CA SER A 58 1.14 22.47 8.84
C SER A 58 -0.19 23.15 8.54
N ALA A 59 -1.13 22.44 7.90
CA ALA A 59 -2.46 22.96 7.60
C ALA A 59 -3.28 23.17 8.88
N ARG A 60 -3.18 22.27 9.87
CA ARG A 60 -3.81 22.42 11.19
C ARG A 60 -3.31 23.66 11.92
N GLU A 61 -2.00 23.90 11.92
CA GLU A 61 -1.38 25.01 12.65
C GLU A 61 -1.59 26.36 11.97
N ASN A 62 -1.48 26.40 10.64
CA ASN A 62 -1.48 27.65 9.87
C ASN A 62 -2.82 27.94 9.17
N GLY A 63 -3.78 27.03 9.25
CA GLY A 63 -5.06 27.05 8.54
C GLY A 63 -4.99 26.46 7.13
N SER A 64 -3.81 26.44 6.50
CA SER A 64 -3.58 25.78 5.21
C SER A 64 -2.09 25.45 5.01
N ALA A 65 -1.81 24.45 4.18
CA ALA A 65 -0.48 24.15 3.67
C ALA A 65 -0.49 24.11 2.13
N THR A 66 0.67 24.33 1.51
CA THR A 66 0.83 24.25 0.06
C THR A 66 1.89 23.24 -0.30
N ARG A 67 1.65 22.44 -1.34
CA ARG A 67 2.58 21.46 -1.87
C ARG A 67 2.60 21.59 -3.39
N ARG A 68 3.78 21.51 -4.00
CA ARG A 68 3.93 21.31 -5.44
C ARG A 68 4.32 19.87 -5.66
N GLU A 69 3.51 19.11 -6.37
CA GLU A 69 3.86 17.74 -6.72
C GLU A 69 3.18 17.26 -8.00
N ARG A 70 3.68 16.14 -8.51
CA ARG A 70 3.25 15.43 -9.71
C ARG A 70 2.28 14.28 -9.40
N PHE A 71 2.06 14.00 -8.12
CA PHE A 71 1.22 12.91 -7.62
C PHE A 71 0.37 13.35 -6.42
N GLU A 72 -0.83 12.78 -6.32
CA GLU A 72 -1.76 12.98 -5.21
C GLU A 72 -1.11 12.58 -3.88
N LEU A 73 -1.39 13.35 -2.82
CA LEU A 73 -0.86 13.07 -1.48
C LEU A 73 -1.57 11.88 -0.83
N PHE A 74 -2.90 11.78 -0.99
CA PHE A 74 -3.72 10.73 -0.37
C PHE A 74 -4.31 9.81 -1.44
N ARG A 75 -4.06 8.51 -1.33
CA ARG A 75 -4.56 7.52 -2.30
C ARG A 75 -5.98 7.01 -2.05
N ARG A 76 -6.47 6.99 -0.80
CA ARG A 76 -7.63 6.15 -0.43
C ARG A 76 -8.54 6.67 0.69
N THR A 77 -8.18 7.68 1.47
CA THR A 77 -9.10 8.25 2.48
C THR A 77 -8.88 9.74 2.67
N ASP A 78 -10.00 10.45 2.85
CA ASP A 78 -10.06 11.89 3.07
C ASP A 78 -9.86 12.25 4.56
N THR A 79 -9.95 11.26 5.47
CA THR A 79 -9.84 11.50 6.92
C THR A 79 -8.50 11.01 7.48
N VAL A 80 -7.78 11.92 8.12
CA VAL A 80 -6.48 11.69 8.74
C VAL A 80 -6.60 11.73 10.27
N ARG A 81 -6.04 10.72 10.94
CA ARG A 81 -5.88 10.68 12.40
C ARG A 81 -4.52 11.27 12.77
N LEU A 82 -4.53 12.31 13.59
CA LEU A 82 -3.34 12.83 14.26
C LEU A 82 -3.57 12.75 15.76
N GLU A 83 -2.77 11.90 16.43
CA GLU A 83 -2.97 11.58 17.84
C GLU A 83 -4.38 10.98 18.08
N ASP A 84 -5.22 11.66 18.85
CA ASP A 84 -6.61 11.25 19.14
C ASP A 84 -7.66 12.03 18.33
N SER A 85 -7.23 12.97 17.47
CA SER A 85 -8.10 13.82 16.67
C SER A 85 -8.13 13.39 15.20
N PHE A 86 -9.27 13.64 14.56
CA PHE A 86 -9.56 13.24 13.19
C PHE A 86 -9.87 14.47 12.35
N TYR A 87 -9.29 14.53 11.17
CA TYR A 87 -9.35 15.68 10.27
C TYR A 87 -9.72 15.25 8.86
N ASP A 88 -10.76 15.86 8.29
CA ASP A 88 -11.00 15.76 6.85
C ASP A 88 -10.04 16.71 6.14
N VAL A 89 -9.35 16.21 5.11
CA VAL A 89 -8.41 16.97 4.30
C VAL A 89 -9.08 17.38 3.00
N THR A 90 -9.10 18.67 2.72
CA THR A 90 -9.53 19.20 1.42
C THR A 90 -8.31 19.60 0.61
N GLU A 91 -8.17 19.02 -0.57
CA GLU A 91 -7.14 19.37 -1.56
C GLU A 91 -7.76 20.26 -2.65
N THR A 92 -7.16 21.43 -2.87
CA THR A 92 -7.58 22.38 -3.93
C THR A 92 -6.40 22.69 -4.84
N GLU A 93 -6.51 22.33 -6.12
CA GLU A 93 -5.53 22.72 -7.14
C GLU A 93 -5.53 24.24 -7.32
N LEU A 94 -4.37 24.86 -7.15
CA LEU A 94 -4.15 26.29 -7.33
C LEU A 94 -3.58 26.61 -8.71
N GLU A 95 -2.53 25.88 -9.10
CA GLU A 95 -1.81 26.07 -10.36
C GLU A 95 -1.41 24.73 -10.95
N SER A 96 -1.29 24.69 -12.27
CA SER A 96 -0.84 23.53 -13.03
C SER A 96 0.20 23.98 -14.06
N ASN A 97 1.39 23.38 -14.01
CA ASN A 97 2.52 23.73 -14.86
C ASN A 97 3.11 22.47 -15.51
N GLU A 98 3.55 22.58 -16.77
CA GLU A 98 4.33 21.51 -17.39
C GLU A 98 5.80 21.65 -17.02
N VAL A 99 6.37 20.62 -16.41
CA VAL A 99 7.79 20.52 -16.08
C VAL A 99 8.45 19.40 -16.89
N THR A 100 9.73 19.55 -17.21
CA THR A 100 10.50 18.49 -17.87
C THR A 100 11.20 17.67 -16.80
N VAL A 101 10.87 16.39 -16.72
CA VAL A 101 11.60 15.41 -15.92
C VAL A 101 12.51 14.58 -16.82
N TYR A 102 13.56 14.00 -16.24
CA TYR A 102 14.55 13.22 -16.95
C TYR A 102 14.61 11.81 -16.39
N ASP A 103 14.53 10.83 -17.29
CA ASP A 103 14.82 9.43 -17.02
C ASP A 103 16.09 9.02 -17.76
N LEU A 104 16.94 8.23 -17.11
CA LEU A 104 18.07 7.57 -17.76
C LEU A 104 17.69 6.14 -18.09
N LEU A 105 17.86 5.77 -19.35
CA LEU A 105 17.89 4.38 -19.78
C LEU A 105 19.35 3.93 -19.80
N VAL A 106 19.67 2.90 -19.02
CA VAL A 106 21.02 2.35 -18.92
C VAL A 106 21.03 0.94 -19.49
N GLU A 107 21.84 0.72 -20.52
CA GLU A 107 21.92 -0.53 -21.27
C GLU A 107 23.34 -1.09 -21.25
N SER A 108 23.54 -2.37 -20.93
CA SER A 108 24.85 -3.01 -21.06
C SER A 108 25.26 -3.10 -22.53
N LEU A 109 26.49 -2.68 -22.84
CA LEU A 109 27.08 -2.83 -24.16
C LEU A 109 27.86 -4.15 -24.28
N PRO A 110 27.84 -4.81 -25.45
CA PRO A 110 28.73 -5.94 -25.71
C PRO A 110 30.21 -5.52 -25.60
N VAL A 111 31.06 -6.40 -25.10
CA VAL A 111 32.51 -6.15 -24.90
C VAL A 111 33.22 -5.65 -26.18
N ASP A 112 32.75 -6.07 -27.36
CA ASP A 112 33.31 -5.67 -28.66
C ASP A 112 32.65 -4.42 -29.29
N SER A 113 31.82 -3.68 -28.56
CA SER A 113 31.18 -2.48 -29.10
C SER A 113 32.20 -1.34 -29.30
N ALA A 114 32.58 -1.07 -30.55
CA ALA A 114 33.43 0.07 -30.90
C ALA A 114 32.58 1.35 -30.95
N THR A 115 32.32 1.95 -29.79
CA THR A 115 31.57 3.20 -29.67
C THR A 115 32.52 4.34 -29.35
N GLU A 116 32.62 5.34 -30.23
CA GLU A 116 33.41 6.57 -30.04
C GLU A 116 32.64 7.61 -29.20
N LEU A 117 32.09 7.21 -28.06
CA LEU A 117 31.37 8.11 -27.15
C LEU A 117 32.22 8.45 -25.94
N ASP A 118 31.96 9.60 -25.34
CA ASP A 118 32.61 10.02 -24.10
C ASP A 118 32.26 9.08 -22.94
N GLU A 119 33.29 8.65 -22.22
CA GLU A 119 33.22 7.65 -21.14
C GLU A 119 33.62 8.27 -19.80
N ILE A 120 33.00 7.77 -18.72
CA ILE A 120 33.35 8.09 -17.34
C ILE A 120 33.43 6.80 -16.52
N GLU A 121 34.44 6.70 -15.66
CA GLU A 121 34.54 5.61 -14.68
C GLU A 121 33.46 5.80 -13.61
N TYR A 122 32.80 4.72 -13.19
CA TYR A 122 31.75 4.76 -12.16
C TYR A 122 32.24 5.40 -10.85
N SER A 123 33.51 5.20 -10.50
CA SER A 123 34.13 5.81 -9.31
C SER A 123 34.26 7.34 -9.40
N ASP A 124 34.31 7.87 -10.62
CA ASP A 124 34.50 9.31 -10.90
C ASP A 124 33.15 10.04 -11.05
N LEU A 125 32.02 9.32 -11.01
CA LEU A 125 30.70 9.91 -11.01
C LEU A 125 30.48 10.82 -9.79
N PRO A 126 29.74 11.93 -9.97
CA PRO A 126 29.17 12.67 -8.86
C PRO A 126 28.42 11.75 -7.88
N GLU A 127 28.37 12.14 -6.61
CA GLU A 127 27.74 11.30 -5.56
C GLU A 127 26.27 10.99 -5.86
N MET A 128 25.52 11.96 -6.39
CA MET A 128 24.13 11.78 -6.78
C MET A 128 24.00 10.74 -7.91
N ASP A 129 24.76 10.89 -8.99
CA ASP A 129 24.75 9.93 -10.11
C ASP A 129 25.13 8.53 -9.63
N ARG A 130 26.17 8.43 -8.80
CA ARG A 130 26.64 7.15 -8.24
C ARG A 130 25.56 6.48 -7.40
N GLN A 131 24.89 7.22 -6.51
CA GLN A 131 23.80 6.70 -5.68
C GLN A 131 22.60 6.26 -6.53
N ARG A 132 22.24 7.02 -7.57
CA ARG A 132 21.14 6.68 -8.48
C ARG A 132 21.46 5.45 -9.34
N LEU A 133 22.73 5.25 -9.68
CA LEU A 133 23.24 4.15 -10.49
C LEU A 133 23.83 3.00 -9.67
N ASP A 134 23.58 2.93 -8.36
CA ASP A 134 24.10 1.87 -7.47
C ASP A 134 23.70 0.44 -7.91
N GLN A 135 22.59 0.33 -8.63
CA GLN A 135 22.17 -0.93 -9.25
C GLN A 135 23.16 -1.46 -10.29
N ILE A 136 23.95 -0.59 -10.95
CA ILE A 136 25.03 -1.01 -11.84
C ILE A 136 26.13 -1.70 -11.03
N ALA A 137 26.49 -1.15 -9.86
CA ALA A 137 27.53 -1.72 -8.99
C ALA A 137 27.08 -3.00 -8.26
N SER A 138 25.77 -3.17 -8.10
CA SER A 138 25.17 -4.36 -7.48
C SER A 138 24.78 -5.45 -8.49
N ALA A 139 24.91 -5.20 -9.79
CA ALA A 139 24.63 -6.18 -10.82
C ALA A 139 25.80 -7.18 -10.91
N ASP A 140 25.84 -8.15 -10.00
CA ASP A 140 26.78 -9.28 -10.07
C ASP A 140 26.77 -9.90 -11.48
N ASP A 141 27.95 -9.96 -12.11
CA ASP A 141 28.39 -10.74 -13.28
C ASP A 141 27.31 -11.58 -14.01
N GLN A 142 26.26 -10.94 -14.53
CA GLN A 142 25.27 -11.56 -15.41
C GLN A 142 25.84 -11.61 -16.84
N SER A 143 27.00 -12.26 -16.98
CA SER A 143 27.64 -12.58 -18.25
C SER A 143 26.87 -13.64 -19.07
N ASP A 144 25.68 -14.06 -18.64
CA ASP A 144 24.81 -15.00 -19.37
C ASP A 144 23.95 -14.32 -20.45
N GLY A 145 24.58 -13.50 -21.30
CA GLY A 145 24.12 -13.16 -22.65
C GLY A 145 22.77 -12.43 -22.81
N GLY A 146 22.08 -12.06 -21.73
CA GLY A 146 20.91 -11.20 -21.72
C GLY A 146 21.31 -9.78 -21.35
N GLY A 147 21.10 -8.83 -22.26
CA GLY A 147 21.43 -7.42 -21.99
C GLY A 147 20.73 -6.92 -20.72
N PHE A 148 21.46 -6.17 -19.90
CA PHE A 148 20.95 -5.48 -18.72
C PHE A 148 20.36 -4.14 -19.16
N GLU A 149 19.09 -3.89 -18.82
CA GLU A 149 18.37 -2.63 -19.11
C GLU A 149 17.71 -2.15 -17.81
N ILE A 150 18.01 -0.93 -17.38
CA ILE A 150 17.35 -0.28 -16.24
C ILE A 150 16.92 1.14 -16.59
N VAL A 151 15.79 1.57 -16.01
CA VAL A 151 15.30 2.95 -16.08
C VAL A 151 15.49 3.60 -14.71
N VAL A 152 16.19 4.74 -14.69
CA VAL A 152 16.52 5.48 -13.47
C VAL A 152 15.96 6.89 -13.56
N GLY A 153 15.02 7.23 -12.68
CA GLY A 153 14.43 8.56 -12.63
C GLY A 153 15.31 9.58 -11.91
N TYR A 154 15.52 10.74 -12.54
CA TYR A 154 16.31 11.86 -12.00
C TYR A 154 15.46 13.05 -11.56
N GLY A 155 14.20 13.15 -12.01
CA GLY A 155 13.35 14.31 -11.75
C GLY A 155 13.68 15.48 -12.68
N THR A 156 13.44 16.70 -12.24
CA THR A 156 13.65 17.94 -12.99
C THR A 156 15.11 18.41 -12.94
N ALA A 157 15.49 19.28 -13.87
CA ALA A 157 16.81 19.91 -13.87
C ALA A 157 17.08 20.75 -12.60
N GLU A 158 16.03 21.32 -11.98
CA GLU A 158 16.16 22.11 -10.76
C GLU A 158 16.42 21.23 -9.53
N GLU A 159 15.73 20.09 -9.42
CA GLU A 159 15.96 19.09 -8.36
C GLU A 159 17.38 18.50 -8.42
N VAL A 160 17.91 18.31 -9.63
CA VAL A 160 19.26 17.76 -9.86
C VAL A 160 20.36 18.80 -9.67
N GLY A 161 20.13 20.04 -10.10
CA GLY A 161 21.13 21.11 -10.05
C GLY A 161 22.43 20.73 -10.78
N ASP A 162 23.58 21.08 -10.18
CA ASP A 162 24.92 20.70 -10.69
C ASP A 162 25.36 19.30 -10.23
N GLY A 163 24.44 18.49 -9.68
CA GLY A 163 24.74 17.21 -9.06
C GLY A 163 24.94 16.05 -10.04
N SER A 164 24.63 16.25 -11.33
CA SER A 164 24.67 15.20 -12.35
C SER A 164 25.51 15.59 -13.56
N VAL A 165 26.21 14.61 -14.15
CA VAL A 165 26.84 14.74 -15.48
C VAL A 165 25.93 14.28 -16.62
N PHE A 166 24.73 13.77 -16.32
CA PHE A 166 23.77 13.27 -17.31
C PHE A 166 22.58 14.21 -17.52
N VAL A 167 22.15 14.91 -16.48
CA VAL A 167 20.95 15.76 -16.47
C VAL A 167 21.34 17.21 -16.11
N PRO A 168 20.78 18.23 -16.78
CA PRO A 168 19.86 18.14 -17.94
C PRO A 168 20.57 17.87 -19.27
N GLU A 169 21.87 18.17 -19.36
CA GLU A 169 22.68 17.98 -20.56
C GLU A 169 23.73 16.90 -20.33
N ARG A 170 23.67 15.85 -21.16
CA ARG A 170 24.55 14.70 -21.05
C ARG A 170 25.99 15.03 -21.45
N GLN A 171 26.92 14.91 -20.50
CA GLN A 171 28.37 15.08 -20.74
C GLN A 171 29.06 13.77 -21.15
N TYR A 172 28.59 12.63 -20.62
CA TYR A 172 29.13 11.30 -20.90
C TYR A 172 28.01 10.38 -21.36
N SER A 173 28.30 9.51 -22.33
CA SER A 173 27.29 8.54 -22.81
C SER A 173 27.57 7.12 -22.34
N ILE A 174 28.74 6.85 -21.78
CA ILE A 174 29.13 5.52 -21.30
C ILE A 174 29.64 5.62 -19.86
N VAL A 175 29.13 4.74 -19.00
CA VAL A 175 29.70 4.49 -17.67
C VAL A 175 30.49 3.19 -17.73
N VAL A 176 31.71 3.21 -17.21
CA VAL A 176 32.57 2.02 -17.09
C VAL A 176 32.59 1.57 -15.63
N HIS A 177 32.28 0.31 -15.39
CA HIS A 177 32.35 -0.30 -14.06
C HIS A 177 32.96 -1.69 -14.17
N GLU A 178 34.07 -1.93 -13.46
CA GLU A 178 34.78 -3.22 -13.42
C GLU A 178 35.14 -3.84 -14.78
N GLY A 179 35.19 -3.03 -15.84
CA GLY A 179 35.48 -3.46 -17.21
C GLY A 179 34.25 -3.60 -18.11
N ASP A 180 33.05 -3.56 -17.53
CA ASP A 180 31.79 -3.51 -18.26
C ASP A 180 31.42 -2.07 -18.65
N ARG A 181 30.77 -1.93 -19.81
CA ARG A 181 30.40 -0.63 -20.39
C ARG A 181 28.89 -0.53 -20.47
N TYR A 182 28.34 0.56 -19.95
CA TYR A 182 26.91 0.82 -19.92
C TYR A 182 26.59 2.08 -20.71
N LEU A 183 25.79 1.96 -21.76
CA LEU A 183 25.26 3.09 -22.52
C LEU A 183 24.18 3.78 -21.70
N VAL A 184 24.33 5.09 -21.51
CA VAL A 184 23.36 5.93 -20.79
C VAL A 184 22.64 6.83 -21.79
N SER A 185 21.35 6.61 -21.98
CA SER A 185 20.46 7.43 -22.80
C SER A 185 19.57 8.30 -21.93
N VAL A 186 19.53 9.61 -22.19
CA VAL A 186 18.70 10.57 -21.45
C VAL A 186 17.37 10.76 -22.17
N HIS A 187 16.28 10.56 -21.45
CA HIS A 187 14.92 10.69 -21.96
C HIS A 187 14.18 11.79 -21.20
N PRO A 188 14.14 13.03 -21.74
CA PRO A 188 13.31 14.09 -21.19
C PRO A 188 11.83 13.80 -21.47
N LYS A 189 10.98 14.03 -20.47
CA LYS A 189 9.54 13.87 -20.56
C LYS A 189 8.85 15.07 -19.91
N SER A 190 7.87 15.64 -20.62
CA SER A 190 6.98 16.63 -20.02
C SER A 190 5.96 15.94 -19.12
N ILE A 191 5.85 16.40 -17.88
CA ILE A 191 4.88 15.95 -16.88
C ILE A 191 4.21 17.19 -16.28
N THR A 192 2.93 17.06 -15.94
CA THR A 192 2.20 18.08 -15.21
C THR A 192 2.59 18.04 -13.73
N GLU A 193 3.02 19.19 -13.21
CA GLU A 193 3.23 19.45 -11.80
C GLU A 193 2.18 20.46 -11.32
N ASN A 194 1.45 20.09 -10.28
CA ASN A 194 0.36 20.88 -9.74
C ASN A 194 0.75 21.45 -8.38
N GLU A 195 0.40 22.71 -8.15
CA GLU A 195 0.41 23.30 -6.82
C GLU A 195 -0.96 23.08 -6.18
N TYR A 196 -0.98 22.44 -5.02
CA TYR A 196 -2.18 22.20 -4.23
C TYR A 196 -2.14 22.99 -2.94
N ARG A 197 -3.31 23.47 -2.53
CA ARG A 197 -3.59 23.95 -1.17
C ARG A 197 -4.36 22.87 -0.41
N TYR A 198 -3.84 22.53 0.76
CA TYR A 198 -4.47 21.62 1.70
C TYR A 198 -5.05 22.43 2.86
N GLU A 199 -6.28 22.14 3.18
CA GLU A 199 -6.97 22.64 4.37
C GLU A 199 -7.51 21.46 5.15
N VAL A 200 -7.55 21.59 6.48
CA VAL A 200 -7.99 20.51 7.36
C VAL A 200 -9.16 21.01 8.21
N THR A 201 -10.18 20.16 8.35
CA THR A 201 -11.33 20.42 9.21
C THR A 201 -11.42 19.32 10.26
N GLU A 202 -11.35 19.69 11.53
CA GLU A 202 -11.54 18.73 12.63
C GLU A 202 -12.96 18.17 12.57
N VAL A 203 -13.05 16.84 12.47
CA VAL A 203 -14.33 16.11 12.42
C VAL A 203 -14.66 15.38 13.71
N ALA A 204 -13.65 15.06 14.51
CA ALA A 204 -13.78 14.51 15.84
C ALA A 204 -12.49 14.78 16.65
N SER A 205 -12.64 15.02 17.94
CA SER A 205 -11.52 15.31 18.85
C SER A 205 -11.09 14.12 19.71
N THR A 206 -11.74 12.96 19.54
CA THR A 206 -11.48 11.72 20.27
C THR A 206 -11.87 10.53 19.41
N VAL A 207 -11.23 9.39 19.64
CA VAL A 207 -11.56 8.09 19.01
C VAL A 207 -13.01 7.70 19.21
N ASP A 208 -13.53 7.76 20.45
CA ASP A 208 -14.92 7.38 20.74
C ASP A 208 -15.93 8.21 19.93
N ALA A 209 -15.74 9.53 19.89
CA ALA A 209 -16.63 10.42 19.14
C ALA A 209 -16.58 10.16 17.61
N PHE A 210 -15.41 9.79 17.08
CA PHE A 210 -15.27 9.42 15.68
C PHE A 210 -15.98 8.09 15.40
N ALA A 211 -15.68 7.06 16.20
CA ALA A 211 -16.31 5.74 16.08
C ALA A 211 -17.84 5.81 16.21
N ASP A 212 -18.38 6.62 17.12
CA ASP A 212 -19.82 6.81 17.28
C ASP A 212 -20.46 7.42 16.03
N ARG A 213 -19.78 8.36 15.36
CA ARG A 213 -20.24 8.91 14.08
C ARG A 213 -20.25 7.85 12.97
N ILE A 214 -19.26 6.95 12.95
CA ILE A 214 -19.23 5.83 12.01
C ILE A 214 -20.36 4.83 12.33
N ARG A 215 -20.57 4.47 13.60
CA ARG A 215 -21.68 3.62 14.05
C ARG A 215 -23.03 4.16 13.59
N GLU A 216 -23.30 5.45 13.82
CA GLU A 216 -24.58 6.07 13.44
C GLU A 216 -24.91 5.90 11.95
N ARG A 217 -23.89 5.84 11.10
CA ARG A 217 -24.05 5.72 9.65
C ARG A 217 -24.03 4.30 9.14
N TYR A 218 -23.15 3.45 9.67
CA TYR A 218 -22.82 2.17 9.05
C TYR A 218 -23.24 0.94 9.86
N LEU A 219 -23.41 1.07 11.19
CA LEU A 219 -23.75 -0.08 12.03
C LEU A 219 -25.15 -0.59 11.69
N PHE A 220 -25.25 -1.89 11.44
CA PHE A 220 -26.53 -2.58 11.27
C PHE A 220 -26.54 -3.93 12.00
N GLU A 221 -27.71 -4.38 12.44
CA GLU A 221 -27.87 -5.72 13.03
C GLU A 221 -27.91 -6.79 11.93
N LEU A 222 -27.02 -7.78 12.01
CA LEU A 222 -27.02 -8.95 11.13
C LEU A 222 -27.99 -10.01 11.67
N THR A 223 -29.08 -10.24 10.95
CA THR A 223 -30.01 -11.35 11.24
C THR A 223 -29.85 -12.46 10.21
N VAL A 224 -29.60 -13.68 10.68
CA VAL A 224 -29.58 -14.90 9.84
C VAL A 224 -30.79 -15.80 10.14
N PRO A 225 -31.54 -16.26 9.12
CA PRO A 225 -32.79 -17.01 9.33
C PRO A 225 -32.60 -18.50 9.65
N SER A 226 -31.44 -19.09 9.38
CA SER A 226 -31.20 -20.53 9.58
C SER A 226 -30.04 -20.84 10.55
N ASP A 227 -30.13 -21.99 11.23
CA ASP A 227 -29.05 -22.50 12.10
C ASP A 227 -27.76 -22.82 11.29
N ALA A 228 -27.90 -23.13 10.00
CA ALA A 228 -26.79 -23.38 9.10
C ALA A 228 -26.02 -22.08 8.77
N GLU A 229 -26.73 -21.00 8.39
CA GLU A 229 -26.09 -19.68 8.23
C GLU A 229 -25.52 -19.15 9.56
N ARG A 230 -26.16 -19.46 10.70
CA ARG A 230 -25.58 -19.13 12.01
C ARG A 230 -24.23 -19.81 12.22
N SER A 231 -24.09 -21.08 11.82
CA SER A 231 -22.81 -21.79 11.93
C SER A 231 -21.71 -21.13 11.08
N VAL A 232 -22.06 -20.62 9.89
CA VAL A 232 -21.13 -19.84 9.05
C VAL A 232 -20.66 -18.56 9.75
N VAL A 233 -21.58 -17.81 10.36
CA VAL A 233 -21.23 -16.58 11.11
C VAL A 233 -20.38 -16.90 12.34
N GLU A 234 -20.73 -17.93 13.10
CA GLU A 234 -19.97 -18.37 14.28
C GLU A 234 -18.55 -18.82 13.91
N GLU A 235 -18.38 -19.51 12.77
CA GLU A 235 -17.07 -19.92 12.25
C GLU A 235 -16.28 -18.72 11.73
N ALA A 236 -16.93 -17.79 11.03
CA ALA A 236 -16.31 -16.53 10.59
C ALA A 236 -15.77 -15.67 11.75
N ILE A 237 -16.45 -15.69 12.90
CA ILE A 237 -16.00 -15.02 14.13
C ILE A 237 -14.83 -15.76 14.79
N ALA A 238 -14.80 -17.09 14.72
CA ALA A 238 -13.79 -17.89 15.41
C ALA A 238 -12.45 -17.92 14.68
N ASP A 239 -12.48 -18.23 13.38
CA ASP A 239 -11.28 -18.54 12.60
C ASP A 239 -11.37 -18.07 11.13
N GLY A 240 -12.47 -17.40 10.75
CA GLY A 240 -12.80 -17.07 9.36
C GLY A 240 -13.47 -18.23 8.63
N TYR A 241 -14.38 -17.91 7.70
CA TYR A 241 -15.07 -18.87 6.84
C TYR A 241 -14.59 -18.73 5.39
N VAL A 242 -14.18 -19.84 4.77
CA VAL A 242 -13.50 -19.83 3.46
C VAL A 242 -14.13 -20.76 2.41
N GLU A 243 -15.26 -21.39 2.73
CA GLU A 243 -15.94 -22.29 1.80
C GLU A 243 -16.88 -21.49 0.88
N ASP A 244 -16.75 -21.66 -0.44
CA ASP A 244 -17.65 -21.05 -1.43
C ASP A 244 -18.91 -21.91 -1.62
N ASP A 245 -19.84 -21.81 -0.67
CA ASP A 245 -21.12 -22.52 -0.70
C ASP A 245 -22.33 -21.58 -0.68
N ASP A 246 -23.53 -22.15 -0.85
CA ASP A 246 -24.78 -21.38 -0.87
C ASP A 246 -25.05 -20.63 0.46
N LEU A 247 -24.50 -21.11 1.58
CA LEU A 247 -24.66 -20.49 2.89
C LEU A 247 -23.78 -19.25 3.01
N PHE A 248 -22.50 -19.36 2.61
CA PHE A 248 -21.59 -18.22 2.50
C PHE A 248 -22.17 -17.12 1.63
N GLN A 249 -22.57 -17.48 0.40
CA GLN A 249 -23.13 -16.52 -0.56
C GLN A 249 -24.37 -15.82 0.02
N SER A 250 -25.27 -16.56 0.67
CA SER A 250 -26.46 -16.00 1.32
C SER A 250 -26.13 -15.01 2.45
N VAL A 251 -25.10 -15.27 3.25
CA VAL A 251 -24.65 -14.38 4.32
C VAL A 251 -23.99 -13.13 3.74
N VAL A 252 -23.05 -13.30 2.81
CA VAL A 252 -22.31 -12.20 2.19
C VAL A 252 -23.22 -11.30 1.37
N ASP A 253 -24.17 -11.85 0.62
CA ASP A 253 -25.15 -11.04 -0.12
C ASP A 253 -25.98 -10.17 0.83
N ARG A 254 -26.38 -10.69 1.99
CA ARG A 254 -27.12 -9.94 3.01
C ARG A 254 -26.29 -8.80 3.62
N ILE A 255 -24.99 -9.03 3.83
CA ILE A 255 -24.06 -7.99 4.29
C ILE A 255 -23.92 -6.91 3.20
N ARG A 256 -23.75 -7.32 1.94
CA ARG A 256 -23.57 -6.43 0.78
C ARG A 256 -24.80 -5.60 0.41
N GLU A 257 -25.98 -5.96 0.90
CA GLU A 257 -27.19 -5.12 0.82
C GLU A 257 -27.11 -3.86 1.69
N ARG A 258 -26.08 -3.74 2.54
CA ARG A 258 -25.84 -2.60 3.44
C ARG A 258 -24.66 -1.76 2.98
N ASP A 259 -24.66 -0.50 3.41
CA ASP A 259 -23.56 0.42 3.19
C ASP A 259 -22.31 -0.09 3.94
N GLY A 260 -21.23 -0.37 3.20
CA GLY A 260 -19.95 -0.79 3.77
C GLY A 260 -19.06 0.40 4.12
N LEU A 261 -18.10 0.15 5.02
CA LEU A 261 -17.03 1.08 5.36
C LEU A 261 -16.09 1.30 4.16
N SER A 262 -15.71 0.19 3.51
CA SER A 262 -14.88 0.16 2.32
C SER A 262 -15.36 -0.97 1.42
N VAL A 263 -15.74 -0.65 0.17
CA VAL A 263 -16.28 -1.66 -0.76
C VAL A 263 -15.59 -1.53 -2.12
N ALA A 264 -15.07 -2.65 -2.61
CA ALA A 264 -14.51 -2.82 -3.93
C ALA A 264 -15.29 -3.92 -4.69
N ASP A 265 -14.91 -4.19 -5.94
CA ASP A 265 -15.66 -5.07 -6.84
C ASP A 265 -15.88 -6.50 -6.33
N PHE A 266 -14.96 -6.99 -5.48
CA PHE A 266 -14.93 -8.39 -5.03
C PHE A 266 -14.56 -8.53 -3.54
N ARG A 267 -14.49 -7.41 -2.81
CA ARG A 267 -14.20 -7.42 -1.37
C ARG A 267 -14.76 -6.18 -0.68
N GLY A 268 -14.91 -6.22 0.63
CA GLY A 268 -15.21 -5.05 1.43
C GLY A 268 -15.18 -5.31 2.92
N THR A 269 -15.34 -4.23 3.68
CA THR A 269 -15.45 -4.22 5.13
C THR A 269 -16.77 -3.56 5.54
N TRP A 270 -17.49 -4.17 6.48
CA TRP A 270 -18.73 -3.66 7.04
C TRP A 270 -18.66 -3.61 8.57
N LEU A 271 -19.40 -2.66 9.16
CA LEU A 271 -19.62 -2.61 10.59
C LEU A 271 -21.00 -3.18 10.90
N LEU A 272 -21.07 -4.27 11.68
CA LEU A 272 -22.34 -4.93 11.99
C LEU A 272 -22.41 -5.41 13.43
N GLU A 273 -23.63 -5.57 13.96
CA GLU A 273 -23.88 -6.17 15.26
C GLU A 273 -24.41 -7.59 15.08
N TYR A 274 -23.84 -8.54 15.81
CA TYR A 274 -24.33 -9.92 15.89
C TYR A 274 -24.37 -10.38 17.35
N GLU A 275 -25.54 -10.83 17.79
CA GLU A 275 -25.81 -11.26 19.18
C GLU A 275 -25.40 -10.22 20.26
N GLY A 276 -25.51 -8.93 19.94
CA GLY A 276 -25.19 -7.82 20.85
C GLY A 276 -23.70 -7.48 20.94
N VAL A 277 -22.88 -7.97 20.00
CA VAL A 277 -21.46 -7.62 19.85
C VAL A 277 -21.24 -6.99 18.48
N GLU A 278 -20.48 -5.90 18.42
CA GLU A 278 -20.10 -5.23 17.18
C GLU A 278 -18.89 -5.94 16.54
N TYR A 279 -18.91 -6.06 15.21
CA TYR A 279 -17.86 -6.69 14.42
C TYR A 279 -17.50 -5.84 13.20
N LEU A 280 -16.21 -5.82 12.87
CA LEU A 280 -15.73 -5.50 11.53
C LEU A 280 -15.76 -6.80 10.72
N ALA A 281 -16.68 -6.85 9.75
CA ALA A 281 -16.84 -7.98 8.86
C ALA A 281 -16.09 -7.71 7.56
N TYR A 282 -14.97 -8.42 7.34
CA TYR A 282 -14.30 -8.48 6.04
C TYR A 282 -14.91 -9.60 5.21
N ALA A 283 -15.30 -9.30 3.97
CA ALA A 283 -15.71 -10.32 3.02
C ALA A 283 -14.98 -10.16 1.69
N GLU A 284 -14.55 -11.28 1.12
CA GLU A 284 -14.04 -11.41 -0.24
C GLU A 284 -14.86 -12.47 -0.96
N TRP A 285 -15.33 -12.16 -2.17
CA TRP A 285 -16.20 -13.04 -2.96
C TRP A 285 -15.75 -13.11 -4.40
N ILE A 286 -16.19 -14.14 -5.11
CA ILE A 286 -15.93 -14.24 -6.55
C ILE A 286 -16.74 -13.16 -7.27
N ARG A 287 -16.08 -12.37 -8.13
CA ARG A 287 -16.78 -11.42 -9.01
C ARG A 287 -17.98 -12.10 -9.66
N ASP A 288 -19.12 -11.44 -9.52
CA ASP A 288 -20.42 -11.90 -9.98
C ASP A 288 -20.30 -12.58 -11.35
N ARG A 289 -20.60 -13.88 -11.43
CA ARG A 289 -20.62 -14.64 -12.70
C ARG A 289 -21.89 -14.27 -13.47
N THR A 290 -22.13 -12.99 -13.70
CA THR A 290 -23.29 -12.55 -14.47
C THR A 290 -22.99 -12.62 -15.97
N THR A 291 -23.39 -13.77 -16.52
CA THR A 291 -24.09 -13.94 -17.82
C THR A 291 -23.46 -13.33 -19.08
N SER A 292 -22.79 -14.20 -19.86
CA SER A 292 -22.79 -14.10 -21.33
C SER A 292 -24.19 -14.32 -21.91
#